data_AF-F5T3Z4-F1
#
_entry.id   AF-F5T3Z4-F1
#
_cell.length_a   1.000
_cell.length_b   1.000
_cell.length_c   1.000
_cell.angle_alpha   90.00
_cell.angle_beta   90.00
_cell.angle_gamma   90.00
#
_symmetry.space_group_name_H-M   'P 1'
#
loop_
_entity.id
_entity.type
_entity.pdbx_description
1 polymer ?
#
loop_
_entity_poly.entity_id
_entity_poly.type
_entity_poly.pdbx_seq_one_letter_code
_entity_poly.pdbx_strand_id
1 'polypeptide(L)'
;MVNQLAGDMVDKELIIPAGEDPHLYVAKPEDLRKIAEADLVLFHGLHFEGKMQEVLEKKGYAVASTFSEDKIGKMEEDGAAIIDPHFWFDIDLYKEATENAGAKLSELLPDKKDEIEKIPKLM
;
A
#
# COMPACT_ATOMS: atom_id res chain seq x y z
N MET A 1 -9.05 1.41 0.27
CA MET A 1 -8.46 2.14 1.41
C MET A 1 -8.34 3.65 1.15
N VAL A 2 -7.38 4.12 0.34
CA VAL A 2 -7.09 5.58 0.18
C VAL A 2 -8.30 6.43 -0.21
N ASN A 3 -9.16 5.97 -1.11
CA ASN A 3 -10.38 6.71 -1.48
C ASN A 3 -11.31 6.98 -0.28
N GLN A 4 -11.36 6.07 0.69
CA GLN A 4 -12.14 6.26 1.91
C GLN A 4 -11.47 7.25 2.85
N LEU A 5 -10.14 7.25 2.94
CA LEU A 5 -9.37 8.14 3.83
C LEU A 5 -9.31 9.57 3.33
N ALA A 6 -9.07 9.74 2.03
CA ALA A 6 -8.71 11.04 1.47
C ALA A 6 -9.81 11.63 0.55
N GLY A 7 -10.77 10.84 0.07
CA GLY A 7 -11.82 11.32 -0.83
C GLY A 7 -11.26 12.20 -1.94
N ASP A 8 -11.80 13.41 -2.11
CA ASP A 8 -11.36 14.40 -3.10
C ASP A 8 -10.27 15.36 -2.58
N MET A 9 -9.71 15.13 -1.39
CA MET A 9 -8.62 15.95 -0.84
C MET A 9 -7.29 15.78 -1.59
N VAL A 10 -7.17 14.71 -2.37
CA VAL A 10 -5.99 14.39 -3.18
C VAL A 10 -6.40 13.89 -4.56
N ASP A 11 -5.58 14.22 -5.56
CA ASP A 11 -5.60 13.54 -6.84
C ASP A 11 -5.00 12.14 -6.68
N LYS A 12 -5.62 11.14 -7.31
CA LYS A 12 -5.27 9.73 -7.13
C LYS A 12 -5.07 9.09 -8.48
N GLU A 13 -3.94 8.42 -8.65
CA GLU A 13 -3.67 7.62 -9.83
C GLU A 13 -3.35 6.18 -9.42
N LEU A 14 -3.98 5.21 -10.10
CA LEU A 14 -3.66 3.80 -9.93
C LEU A 14 -2.52 3.43 -10.88
N ILE A 15 -1.48 2.80 -10.33
CA ILE A 15 -0.34 2.31 -11.10
C ILE A 15 -0.67 0.97 -11.77
N ILE A 16 -1.26 0.04 -11.02
CA ILE A 16 -1.70 -1.25 -11.54
C ILE A 16 -3.21 -1.14 -11.82
N PRO A 17 -3.64 -1.25 -13.09
CA PRO A 17 -5.06 -1.17 -13.44
C PRO A 17 -5.89 -2.28 -12.78
N ALA A 18 -7.18 -2.00 -12.56
CA ALA A 18 -8.11 -3.01 -12.06
C ALA A 18 -8.18 -4.22 -13.00
N GLY A 19 -8.07 -5.43 -12.43
CA GLY A 19 -8.09 -6.70 -13.16
C GLY A 19 -6.72 -7.23 -13.60
N GLU A 20 -5.66 -6.44 -13.46
CA GLU A 20 -4.27 -6.90 -13.65
C GLU A 20 -3.74 -7.58 -12.38
N ASP A 21 -2.79 -8.50 -12.55
CA ASP A 21 -2.14 -9.23 -11.44
C ASP A 21 -0.89 -8.47 -10.93
N PRO A 22 -0.89 -7.98 -9.68
CA PRO A 22 0.24 -7.25 -9.10
C PRO A 22 1.54 -8.03 -9.03
N HIS A 23 1.48 -9.36 -8.86
CA HIS A 23 2.68 -10.21 -8.80
C HIS A 23 3.42 -10.22 -10.13
N LEU A 24 2.69 -10.13 -11.24
CA LEU A 24 3.21 -10.29 -12.59
C LEU A 24 3.35 -8.96 -13.36
N TYR A 25 2.72 -7.89 -12.86
CA TYR A 25 2.65 -6.60 -13.54
C TYR A 25 4.05 -5.99 -13.73
N VAL A 26 4.31 -5.50 -14.95
CA VAL A 26 5.55 -4.80 -15.31
C VAL A 26 5.22 -3.33 -15.52
N ALA A 27 5.89 -2.46 -14.76
CA ALA A 27 5.72 -1.02 -14.88
C ALA A 27 5.99 -0.54 -16.32
N LYS A 28 5.01 0.16 -16.89
CA LYS A 28 5.16 0.85 -18.17
C LYS A 28 5.91 2.17 -17.98
N PRO A 29 6.46 2.78 -19.04
CA PRO A 29 7.09 4.10 -18.93
C PRO A 29 6.19 5.17 -18.30
N GLU A 30 4.88 5.12 -18.58
CA GLU A 30 3.90 5.99 -17.94
C GLU A 30 3.82 5.77 -16.43
N ASP A 31 3.79 4.52 -15.98
CA ASP A 31 3.73 4.15 -14.56
C ASP A 31 4.97 4.66 -13.80
N LEU A 32 6.15 4.51 -14.42
CA LEU A 32 7.40 5.03 -13.87
C LEU A 32 7.36 6.56 -13.73
N ARG A 33 6.76 7.27 -14.71
CA ARG A 33 6.55 8.72 -14.62
C ARG A 33 5.61 9.08 -13.48
N LYS A 34 4.47 8.38 -13.35
CA LYS A 34 3.52 8.59 -12.23
C LYS A 34 4.20 8.42 -10.88
N ILE A 35 4.96 7.34 -10.70
CA ILE A 35 5.73 7.10 -9.48
C ILE A 35 6.72 8.25 -9.25
N ALA A 36 7.47 8.65 -10.29
CA ALA A 36 8.48 9.71 -10.20
C ALA A 36 7.90 11.11 -9.89
N GLU A 37 6.68 11.41 -10.32
CA GLU A 37 6.03 12.71 -10.15
C GLU A 37 5.15 12.80 -8.88
N ALA A 38 4.64 11.68 -8.37
CA ALA A 38 3.73 11.67 -7.22
C ALA A 38 4.35 12.25 -5.93
N ASP A 39 3.59 13.04 -5.17
CA ASP A 39 4.02 13.53 -3.85
C ASP A 39 4.07 12.42 -2.79
N LEU A 40 3.20 11.41 -2.94
CA LEU A 40 3.16 10.22 -2.10
C LEU A 40 2.84 8.99 -2.95
N VAL A 41 3.65 7.94 -2.82
CA VAL A 41 3.37 6.63 -3.39
C VAL A 41 3.10 5.67 -2.24
N LEU A 42 1.89 5.11 -2.21
CA LEU A 42 1.52 4.03 -1.31
C LEU A 42 1.48 2.73 -2.09
N PHE A 43 2.08 1.68 -1.54
CA PHE A 43 2.03 0.34 -2.11
C PHE A 43 1.83 -0.70 -1.02
N HIS A 44 1.50 -1.91 -1.41
CA HIS A 44 1.07 -3.01 -0.55
C HIS A 44 2.19 -3.50 0.36
N GLY A 45 3.36 -3.78 -0.22
CA GLY A 45 4.50 -4.37 0.50
C GLY A 45 4.49 -5.89 0.50
N LEU A 46 5.31 -6.51 1.36
CA LEU A 46 5.44 -7.96 1.47
C LEU A 46 5.76 -8.69 0.14
N HIS A 47 6.49 -8.03 -0.75
CA HIS A 47 6.80 -8.51 -2.11
C HIS A 47 5.60 -8.72 -3.04
N PHE A 48 4.42 -8.17 -2.73
CA PHE A 48 3.22 -8.35 -3.56
C PHE A 48 3.36 -7.79 -4.98
N GLU A 49 3.96 -6.61 -5.15
CA GLU A 49 4.23 -6.01 -6.45
C GLU A 49 5.54 -6.54 -7.07
N GLY A 50 5.68 -7.86 -7.13
CA GLY A 50 6.95 -8.59 -7.36
C GLY A 50 7.97 -7.92 -8.30
N LYS A 51 7.57 -7.54 -9.53
CA LYS A 51 8.49 -6.92 -10.51
C LYS A 51 8.67 -5.41 -10.37
N MET A 52 7.86 -4.76 -9.56
CA MET A 52 7.90 -3.31 -9.29
C MET A 52 8.56 -2.95 -7.96
N GLN A 53 8.87 -3.95 -7.13
CA GLN A 53 9.52 -3.80 -5.84
C GLN A 53 10.64 -2.76 -5.82
N GLU A 54 11.66 -2.91 -6.67
CA GLU A 54 12.83 -2.03 -6.66
C GLU A 54 12.47 -0.56 -6.94
N VAL A 55 11.50 -0.29 -7.82
CA VAL A 55 11.10 1.09 -8.13
C VAL A 55 10.20 1.67 -7.05
N LEU A 56 9.32 0.87 -6.46
CA LEU A 56 8.42 1.29 -5.40
C LEU A 56 9.18 1.59 -4.11
N GLU A 57 10.14 0.76 -3.71
CA GLU A 57 10.91 0.96 -2.47
C GLU A 57 11.81 2.20 -2.49
N LYS A 58 12.20 2.70 -3.68
CA LYS A 58 13.03 3.91 -3.80
C LYS A 58 12.30 5.20 -3.41
N LYS A 59 10.96 5.21 -3.43
CA LYS A 59 10.17 6.45 -3.24
C LYS A 59 8.88 6.26 -2.45
N GLY A 60 8.27 5.08 -2.55
CA GLY A 60 7.00 4.78 -1.93
C GLY A 60 7.12 4.30 -0.49
N TYR A 61 5.96 4.18 0.12
CA TYR A 61 5.79 3.63 1.45
C TYR A 61 4.89 2.39 1.39
N ALA A 62 5.41 1.28 1.91
CA ALA A 62 4.66 0.03 2.04
C ALA A 62 3.69 0.14 3.23
N VAL A 63 2.39 -0.04 2.98
CA VAL A 63 1.38 0.01 4.05
C VAL A 63 1.50 -1.14 5.04
N ALA A 64 2.15 -2.24 4.66
CA ALA A 64 2.48 -3.38 5.53
C ALA A 64 3.81 -3.21 6.30
N SER A 65 4.50 -2.07 6.20
CA SER A 65 5.87 -1.90 6.74
C SER A 65 5.99 -2.01 8.26
N THR A 66 4.89 -1.89 9.00
CA THR A 66 4.88 -2.01 10.47
C THR A 66 4.48 -3.38 10.98
N PHE A 67 4.10 -4.30 10.08
CA PHE A 67 3.57 -5.60 10.48
C PHE A 67 4.63 -6.42 11.22
N SER A 68 4.20 -7.02 12.32
CA SER A 68 5.05 -7.94 13.07
C SER A 68 5.11 -9.30 12.36
N GLU A 69 6.32 -9.87 12.23
CA GLU A 69 6.55 -11.12 11.49
C GLU A 69 5.70 -12.31 11.96
N ASP A 70 5.29 -12.33 13.23
CA ASP A 70 4.45 -13.38 13.83
C ASP A 70 2.97 -13.29 13.42
N LYS A 71 2.52 -12.12 12.94
CA LYS A 71 1.16 -11.90 12.43
C LYS A 71 1.03 -12.14 10.93
N ILE A 72 2.15 -12.08 10.20
CA ILE A 72 2.15 -12.20 8.75
C ILE A 72 1.95 -13.66 8.36
N GLY A 73 1.00 -13.91 7.46
CA GLY A 73 0.77 -15.23 6.90
C GLY A 73 2.01 -15.78 6.21
N LYS A 74 2.13 -17.11 6.20
CA LYS A 74 3.19 -17.81 5.45
C LYS A 74 2.56 -18.89 4.59
N MET A 75 3.09 -19.05 3.40
CA MET A 75 2.74 -20.14 2.49
C MET A 75 3.97 -20.97 2.15
N GLU A 76 3.76 -22.21 1.73
CA GLU A 76 4.84 -23.07 1.25
C GLU A 76 4.92 -22.96 -0.28
N GLU A 77 6.09 -22.59 -0.78
CA GLU A 77 6.42 -22.57 -2.20
C GLU A 77 7.75 -23.29 -2.40
N ASP A 78 7.77 -24.32 -3.25
CA ASP A 78 8.94 -25.16 -3.52
C ASP A 78 9.65 -25.71 -2.26
N GLY A 79 8.88 -26.02 -1.21
CA GLY A 79 9.40 -26.52 0.07
C GLY A 79 10.04 -25.46 0.96
N ALA A 80 9.93 -24.18 0.60
CA ALA A 80 10.32 -23.05 1.42
C ALA A 80 9.10 -22.32 1.96
N ALA A 81 9.15 -21.93 3.24
CA ALA A 81 8.16 -21.02 3.80
C ALA A 81 8.44 -19.60 3.32
N ILE A 82 7.51 -19.03 2.58
CA ILE A 82 7.56 -17.66 2.08
C ILE A 82 6.45 -16.83 2.72
N ILE A 83 6.63 -15.51 2.69
CA ILE A 83 5.64 -14.56 3.20
C ILE A 83 4.41 -14.60 2.29
N ASP A 84 3.23 -14.72 2.90
CA ASP A 84 1.96 -14.52 2.21
C ASP A 84 1.62 -13.01 2.25
N PRO A 85 1.61 -12.33 1.10
CA PRO A 85 1.33 -10.90 1.08
C PRO A 85 -0.15 -10.56 1.26
N HIS A 86 -1.09 -11.51 1.18
CA HIS A 86 -2.53 -11.24 1.02
C HIS A 86 -3.22 -10.85 2.35
N PHE A 87 -2.61 -9.92 3.10
CA PHE A 87 -3.03 -9.51 4.44
C PHE A 87 -4.44 -8.93 4.53
N TRP A 88 -5.05 -8.51 3.41
CA TRP A 88 -6.42 -7.95 3.42
C TRP A 88 -7.49 -8.97 3.82
N PHE A 89 -7.15 -10.26 3.88
CA PHE A 89 -8.02 -11.30 4.46
C PHE A 89 -8.00 -11.31 5.99
N ASP A 90 -7.02 -10.66 6.63
CA ASP A 90 -6.95 -10.44 8.06
C ASP A 90 -7.38 -9.00 8.38
N ILE A 91 -8.45 -8.86 9.16
CA ILE A 91 -9.05 -7.55 9.45
C ILE A 91 -8.14 -6.66 10.32
N ASP A 92 -7.35 -7.26 11.22
CA ASP A 92 -6.47 -6.52 12.11
C ASP A 92 -5.27 -5.97 11.33
N LEU A 93 -4.69 -6.78 10.44
CA LEU A 93 -3.64 -6.31 9.53
C LEU A 93 -4.17 -5.28 8.52
N TYR A 94 -5.37 -5.47 7.99
CA TYR A 94 -5.97 -4.49 7.08
C TYR A 94 -6.24 -3.15 7.77
N LYS A 95 -6.65 -3.18 9.05
CA LYS A 95 -6.79 -1.97 9.88
C LYS A 95 -5.46 -1.28 10.11
N GLU A 96 -4.41 -2.02 10.51
CA GLU A 96 -3.07 -1.48 10.69
C GLU A 96 -2.53 -0.83 9.40
N ALA A 97 -2.69 -1.50 8.26
CA ALA A 97 -2.34 -0.91 6.95
C ALA A 97 -3.14 0.36 6.63
N THR A 98 -4.41 0.42 7.03
CA THR A 98 -5.26 1.61 6.88
C THR A 98 -4.79 2.76 7.75
N GLU A 99 -4.37 2.49 8.99
CA GLU A 99 -3.77 3.47 9.90
C GLU A 99 -2.44 4.01 9.34
N ASN A 100 -1.59 3.13 8.83
CA ASN A 100 -0.32 3.50 8.20
C ASN A 100 -0.52 4.39 6.96
N ALA A 101 -1.46 4.04 6.08
CA ALA A 101 -1.82 4.88 4.95
C ALA A 101 -2.36 6.25 5.41
N GLY A 102 -3.21 6.27 6.43
CA GLY A 102 -3.75 7.49 7.03
C GLY A 102 -2.68 8.40 7.63
N ALA A 103 -1.68 7.84 8.30
CA ALA A 103 -0.55 8.58 8.84
C ALA A 103 0.26 9.28 7.73
N LYS A 104 0.60 8.55 6.66
CA LYS A 104 1.32 9.13 5.51
C LYS A 104 0.51 10.19 4.77
N LEU A 105 -0.79 10.00 4.63
CA LEU A 105 -1.68 11.01 4.06
C LEU A 105 -1.78 12.26 4.96
N SER A 106 -1.76 12.09 6.27
CA SER A 106 -1.79 13.20 7.24
C SER A 106 -0.47 13.98 7.27
N GLU A 107 0.67 13.32 7.00
CA GLU A 107 1.93 14.00 6.79
C GLU A 107 1.93 14.83 5.49
N LEU A 108 1.30 14.31 4.42
CA LEU A 108 1.15 15.03 3.15
C LEU A 108 0.17 16.22 3.28
N LEU A 109 -0.91 16.06 4.05
CA LEU A 109 -1.96 17.06 4.25
C LEU A 109 -2.14 17.40 5.75
N PRO A 110 -1.22 18.13 6.38
CA PRO A 110 -1.30 18.43 7.82
C PRO A 110 -2.60 19.12 8.25
N ASP A 111 -3.13 20.01 7.41
CA ASP A 111 -4.38 20.76 7.67
C ASP A 111 -5.63 19.87 7.62
N LYS A 112 -5.52 18.65 7.09
CA LYS A 112 -6.61 17.66 6.96
C LYS A 112 -6.48 16.46 7.88
N LYS A 113 -5.45 16.46 8.74
CA LYS A 113 -5.12 15.35 9.64
C LYS A 113 -6.32 14.85 10.45
N ASP A 114 -7.07 15.74 11.08
CA ASP A 114 -8.23 15.37 11.92
C ASP A 114 -9.33 14.68 11.11
N GLU A 115 -9.52 15.07 9.85
CA GLU A 115 -10.50 14.45 8.94
C GLU A 115 -10.03 13.04 8.54
N ILE A 116 -8.74 12.88 8.20
CA ILE A 116 -8.12 11.62 7.76
C ILE A 116 -8.06 10.60 8.90
N GLU A 117 -7.58 10.98 10.09
CA GLU A 117 -7.39 10.07 11.22
C GLU A 117 -8.70 9.65 11.91
N LYS A 118 -9.80 10.34 11.62
CA LYS A 118 -11.12 9.97 12.15
C LYS A 118 -11.68 8.72 11.47
N ILE A 119 -11.30 8.48 10.21
CA ILE A 119 -11.87 7.40 9.39
C ILE A 119 -11.37 6.01 9.79
N PRO A 120 -10.05 5.78 10.03
CA PRO A 120 -9.56 4.51 10.58
C PRO A 120 -10.21 4.12 11.92
N LYS A 121 -10.60 5.10 12.75
CA LYS A 121 -11.20 4.87 14.07
C LYS A 121 -12.66 4.40 14.01
N LEU A 122 -13.31 4.50 12.85
CA LEU A 122 -14.71 4.08 12.64
C LEU A 122 -14.83 2.66 12.07
N MET A 123 -13.71 2.02 11.74
CA MET A 123 -13.61 0.63 11.26
C MET A 123 -13.20 -0.30 12.40
#